data_AF-A0A928D7G7-F1
#
_entry.id   AF-A0A928D7G7-F1
#
_cell.length_a   1.000
_cell.length_b   1.000
_cell.length_c   1.000
_cell.angle_alpha   90.00
_cell.angle_beta   90.00
_cell.angle_gamma   90.00
#
_symmetry.space_group_name_H-M   'P 1'
#
loop_
_entity.id
_entity.type
_entity.pdbx_description
1 polymer ?
#
loop_
_entity_poly.entity_id
_entity_poly.type
_entity_poly.pdbx_seq_one_letter_code
_entity_poly.pdbx_strand_id
1 'polypeptide(L)'
;MRILIGTILAAVVVGYATPLCAMNHNLLKPWKNPPRCSPPQTPLFAFFNRANSDFMFKNGGKKVEIWCQAGVRTASGLSWSLHHNQINKPFCEGMAEAFAGNVFRIEIPTADLKPGFYDVRVKLVGLGYDRIALLHDAKSGKARLEAPVGVCTFGWKPDEMPIVAESDYRPKDFDAFWKSAMDEYRAIPLDLRIEEKPRTFTGEEIDRYNMECACLPPNFDPAGTKFNEVVSYKVSFAGPDGGRVYAWVARPKAEGVHPALLVYPGAGTGGRPRPLDQARHGYVAMDVQVHGLDVECDGKAKYPWYNAPLDTFSSEILSPKDLVWYNLYRRALRAVDALAAEPCADANRISVCGGSQGGRLSIVVASLDSRVKAAVPCIANSPNMPHLYWT
;
A
#
# COMPACT_ATOMS: atom_id res chain seq x y z
N MET A 1 6.14 55.39 -8.53
CA MET A 1 5.64 54.80 -9.81
C MET A 1 6.76 53.93 -10.35
N ARG A 2 6.67 52.61 -10.60
CA ARG A 2 5.62 51.58 -10.66
C ARG A 2 6.31 50.28 -10.15
N ILE A 3 5.87 49.64 -9.07
CA ILE A 3 5.02 48.42 -9.04
C ILE A 3 5.24 47.49 -10.24
N LEU A 4 5.89 46.34 -9.99
CA LEU A 4 5.58 45.10 -10.71
C LEU A 4 5.41 43.97 -9.68
N ILE A 5 4.16 43.54 -9.57
CA ILE A 5 3.67 42.44 -8.75
C ILE A 5 3.95 41.15 -9.53
N GLY A 6 4.77 40.27 -8.98
CA GLY A 6 5.01 38.92 -9.49
C GLY A 6 4.41 37.90 -8.54
N THR A 7 3.24 37.40 -8.92
CA THR A 7 2.38 36.43 -8.23
C THR A 7 3.15 35.22 -7.68
N ILE A 8 3.22 35.08 -6.36
CA ILE A 8 3.58 33.82 -5.69
C ILE A 8 2.34 32.94 -5.73
N LEU A 9 2.34 31.94 -6.62
CA LEU A 9 1.33 30.89 -6.64
C LEU A 9 1.54 30.01 -5.40
N ALA A 10 0.76 30.26 -4.36
CA ALA A 10 0.69 29.41 -3.18
C ALA A 10 0.07 28.05 -3.58
N ALA A 11 0.89 27.01 -3.65
CA ALA A 11 0.42 25.64 -3.77
C ALA A 11 -0.18 25.22 -2.41
N VAL A 12 -1.50 25.40 -2.27
CA VAL A 12 -2.28 24.82 -1.17
C VAL A 12 -2.40 23.33 -1.42
N VAL A 13 -1.50 22.55 -0.82
CA VAL A 13 -1.60 21.09 -0.79
C VAL A 13 -2.46 20.72 0.41
N VAL A 14 -3.69 20.30 0.15
CA VAL A 14 -4.63 19.77 1.14
C VAL A 14 -4.17 18.37 1.54
N GLY A 15 -3.31 18.29 2.55
CA GLY A 15 -2.92 17.04 3.19
C GLY A 15 -3.94 16.62 4.25
N TYR A 16 -4.75 15.62 3.95
CA TYR A 16 -5.61 14.98 4.95
C TYR A 16 -4.74 14.16 5.91
N ALA A 17 -4.49 14.68 7.12
CA ALA A 17 -3.92 13.91 8.22
C ALA A 17 -5.05 13.27 9.03
N THR A 18 -5.52 12.11 8.58
CA THR A 18 -6.14 11.12 9.48
C THR A 18 -5.01 10.22 9.99
N PRO A 19 -5.00 9.81 11.27
CA PRO A 19 -4.03 8.85 11.78
C PRO A 19 -4.39 7.46 11.23
N LEU A 20 -4.10 7.24 9.95
CA LEU A 20 -4.08 5.91 9.36
C LEU A 20 -2.90 5.18 10.01
N CYS A 21 -3.14 4.03 10.62
CA CYS A 21 -2.13 3.03 10.95
C CYS A 21 -1.49 2.55 9.65
N ALA A 22 -0.60 3.35 9.07
CA ALA A 22 0.19 2.97 7.91
C ALA A 22 1.32 2.02 8.36
N MET A 23 1.58 1.00 7.55
CA MET A 23 2.76 0.17 7.71
C MET A 23 4.01 0.97 7.37
N ASN A 24 4.77 1.33 8.39
CA ASN A 24 6.03 2.03 8.27
C ASN A 24 7.16 1.00 8.06
N HIS A 25 7.31 0.47 6.85
CA HIS A 25 8.50 -0.32 6.52
C HIS A 25 9.59 0.61 5.98
N ASN A 26 10.66 0.80 6.76
CA ASN A 26 11.90 1.47 6.35
C ASN A 26 12.76 0.59 5.42
N LEU A 27 12.14 -0.03 4.42
CA LEU A 27 12.83 -0.89 3.46
C LEU A 27 13.12 -0.11 2.18
N LEU A 28 14.05 0.85 2.22
CA LEU A 28 14.77 1.33 1.03
C LEU A 28 16.01 2.13 1.46
N LYS A 29 17.18 1.77 0.88
CA LYS A 29 18.43 2.54 1.00
C LYS A 29 18.19 4.00 0.59
N PRO A 30 18.89 4.99 1.17
CA PRO A 30 18.78 6.37 0.75
C PRO A 30 19.23 6.50 -0.70
N TRP A 31 18.27 6.69 -1.59
CA TRP A 31 18.53 7.10 -2.97
C TRP A 31 19.09 8.52 -2.92
N LYS A 32 20.18 8.77 -3.66
CA LYS A 32 21.04 9.97 -3.57
C LYS A 32 20.41 11.30 -4.01
N ASN A 33 19.08 11.42 -4.11
CA ASN A 33 18.38 12.68 -4.36
C ASN A 33 16.92 12.57 -3.89
N PRO A 34 16.35 13.60 -3.22
CA PRO A 34 14.99 13.53 -2.71
C PRO A 34 14.01 13.68 -3.89
N PRO A 35 13.04 12.77 -4.02
CA PRO A 35 11.72 13.14 -3.51
C PRO A 35 11.03 11.97 -2.80
N ARG A 36 10.66 12.22 -1.54
CA ARG A 36 9.55 11.62 -0.78
C ARG A 36 9.14 10.19 -1.17
N CYS A 37 9.66 9.19 -0.46
CA CYS A 37 8.96 7.91 -0.22
C CYS A 37 9.31 7.34 1.17
N SER A 38 8.26 6.91 1.89
CA SER A 38 8.18 6.15 3.17
C SER A 38 8.47 6.87 4.50
N PRO A 39 7.63 6.68 5.56
CA PRO A 39 6.18 6.98 5.67
C PRO A 39 6.00 8.52 5.86
N PRO A 40 5.02 9.15 6.57
CA PRO A 40 5.11 10.60 6.73
C PRO A 40 6.29 10.87 7.67
N GLN A 41 7.48 11.08 7.11
CA GLN A 41 8.31 12.15 7.60
C GLN A 41 7.41 13.37 7.55
N THR A 42 6.70 13.64 8.65
CA THR A 42 6.25 14.98 8.94
C THR A 42 7.46 15.85 8.60
N PRO A 43 7.34 16.87 7.74
CA PRO A 43 8.48 17.59 7.13
C PRO A 43 9.42 18.26 8.14
N LEU A 44 9.18 18.06 9.43
CA LEU A 44 9.85 18.56 10.60
C LEU A 44 10.75 17.52 11.31
N PHE A 45 10.72 16.23 10.97
CA PHE A 45 11.56 15.22 11.65
C PHE A 45 12.27 14.30 10.67
N ALA A 46 13.59 14.18 10.83
CA ALA A 46 14.42 13.23 10.11
C ALA A 46 15.06 12.24 11.09
N PHE A 47 14.82 10.95 10.89
CA PHE A 47 15.36 9.89 11.73
C PHE A 47 16.55 9.22 11.07
N PHE A 48 17.57 8.90 11.84
CA PHE A 48 18.73 8.17 11.36
C PHE A 48 19.37 7.33 12.48
N ASN A 49 20.16 6.34 12.09
CA ASN A 49 21.08 5.63 12.98
C ASN A 49 22.45 5.64 12.31
N ARG A 50 23.50 5.86 13.11
CA ARG A 50 24.88 6.03 12.60
C ARG A 50 25.55 4.71 12.21
N ALA A 51 25.13 3.60 12.81
CA ALA A 51 25.69 2.27 12.61
C ALA A 51 24.80 1.36 11.75
N ASN A 52 23.50 1.64 11.67
CA ASN A 52 22.52 0.74 11.09
C ASN A 52 21.46 1.49 10.27
N SER A 53 21.74 1.70 8.99
CA SER A 53 20.93 2.54 8.11
C SER A 53 19.55 1.97 7.75
N ASP A 54 19.33 0.67 7.93
CA ASP A 54 18.06 0.01 7.63
C ASP A 54 17.13 -0.12 8.86
N PHE A 55 17.59 0.32 10.04
CA PHE A 55 16.87 0.19 11.31
C PHE A 55 16.49 -1.25 11.68
N MET A 56 17.24 -2.25 11.21
CA MET A 56 17.03 -3.67 11.53
C MET A 56 18.10 -4.16 12.50
N PHE A 57 17.78 -4.20 13.79
CA PHE A 57 18.70 -4.53 14.87
C PHE A 57 18.66 -6.04 15.15
N LYS A 58 19.58 -6.79 14.52
CA LYS A 58 19.61 -8.27 14.59
C LYS A 58 20.38 -8.84 15.79
N ASN A 59 21.39 -8.13 16.28
CA ASN A 59 22.29 -8.62 17.35
C ASN A 59 22.11 -7.84 18.65
N GLY A 60 22.17 -8.56 19.79
CA GLY A 60 21.85 -8.09 21.13
C GLY A 60 22.83 -7.06 21.69
N GLY A 61 22.64 -5.79 21.37
CA GLY A 61 23.13 -4.67 22.18
C GLY A 61 22.22 -4.43 23.37
N LYS A 62 22.72 -3.80 24.46
CA LYS A 62 21.91 -3.41 25.63
C LYS A 62 20.91 -2.28 25.32
N LYS A 63 21.09 -1.60 24.19
CA LYS A 63 20.30 -0.44 23.77
C LYS A 63 20.15 -0.38 22.25
N VAL A 64 19.00 0.11 21.79
CA VAL A 64 18.78 0.60 20.43
C VAL A 64 18.94 2.12 20.46
N GLU A 65 19.84 2.64 19.64
CA GLU A 65 20.06 4.08 19.49
C GLU A 65 19.30 4.59 18.25
N ILE A 66 18.52 5.66 18.38
CA ILE A 66 17.86 6.32 17.25
C ILE A 66 18.12 7.82 17.38
N TRP A 67 18.56 8.43 16.29
CA TRP A 67 18.74 9.88 16.22
C TRP A 67 17.56 10.51 15.50
N CYS A 68 17.15 11.67 15.98
CA CYS A 68 16.11 12.49 15.37
C CYS A 68 16.64 13.92 15.23
N GLN A 69 16.68 14.43 14.00
CA GLN A 69 16.87 15.85 13.75
C GLN A 69 15.52 16.52 13.54
N ALA A 70 15.24 17.55 14.35
CA ALA A 70 14.06 18.37 14.17
C ALA A 70 14.37 19.55 13.24
N GLY A 71 13.51 19.78 12.26
CA GLY A 71 13.57 20.91 11.31
C GLY A 71 13.19 22.26 11.92
N VAL A 72 12.89 22.33 13.22
CA VAL A 72 12.59 23.58 13.94
C VAL A 72 13.81 24.06 14.74
N ARG A 73 13.92 25.38 14.96
CA ARG A 73 15.11 26.00 15.55
C ARG A 73 15.06 26.23 17.06
N THR A 74 13.95 25.93 17.74
CA THR A 74 13.68 26.39 19.13
C THR A 74 12.87 25.37 19.93
N ALA A 75 13.39 24.16 20.12
CA ALA A 75 12.83 23.19 21.07
C ALA A 75 13.79 22.98 22.24
N SER A 76 13.28 22.95 23.47
CA SER A 76 14.10 22.70 24.68
C SER A 76 14.31 21.21 24.95
N GLY A 77 13.59 20.34 24.25
CA GLY A 77 13.74 18.90 24.37
C GLY A 77 12.86 18.14 23.37
N LEU A 78 12.99 16.82 23.42
CA LEU A 78 12.16 15.89 22.65
C LEU A 78 11.75 14.75 23.58
N SER A 79 10.45 14.59 23.80
CA SER A 79 9.91 13.41 24.45
C SER A 79 9.67 12.33 23.41
N TRP A 80 9.80 11.07 23.83
CA TRP A 80 9.55 9.93 22.98
C TRP A 80 8.76 8.87 23.73
N SER A 81 7.99 8.09 22.98
CA SER A 81 7.31 6.90 23.45
C SER A 81 7.52 5.78 22.45
N LEU A 82 7.83 4.59 22.96
CA LEU A 82 7.96 3.36 22.19
C LEU A 82 6.64 2.62 22.21
N HIS A 83 6.20 2.16 21.07
CA HIS A 83 4.99 1.37 20.90
C HIS A 83 5.35 0.09 20.16
N HIS A 84 4.68 -1.01 20.48
CA HIS A 84 4.62 -2.12 19.53
C HIS A 84 3.93 -1.63 18.26
N ASN A 85 4.41 -2.06 17.08
CA ASN A 85 3.82 -1.63 15.82
C ASN A 85 2.31 -1.87 15.81
N GLN A 86 1.53 -0.86 15.40
CA GLN A 86 0.05 -0.83 15.42
C GLN A 86 -0.64 -0.82 16.81
N ILE A 87 0.10 -0.82 17.92
CA ILE A 87 -0.45 -0.66 19.27
C ILE A 87 -0.33 0.81 19.69
N ASN A 88 -1.42 1.42 20.15
CA ASN A 88 -1.40 2.83 20.58
C ASN A 88 -0.97 3.03 22.04
N LYS A 89 -0.96 1.97 22.84
CA LYS A 89 -0.50 2.01 24.22
C LYS A 89 1.04 2.00 24.23
N PRO A 90 1.69 3.01 24.84
CA PRO A 90 3.15 3.04 24.92
C PRO A 90 3.65 1.89 25.79
N PHE A 91 4.69 1.22 25.29
CA PHE A 91 5.45 0.20 25.98
C PHE A 91 6.42 0.83 26.99
N CYS A 92 7.14 1.86 26.57
CA CYS A 92 7.97 2.70 27.43
C CYS A 92 8.08 4.11 26.86
N GLU A 93 8.56 5.06 27.65
CA GLU A 93 8.68 6.47 27.26
C GLU A 93 9.85 7.14 27.98
N GLY A 94 10.28 8.29 27.46
CA GLY A 94 11.37 9.04 28.05
C GLY A 94 11.64 10.37 27.37
N MET A 95 12.70 11.01 27.83
CA MET A 95 13.26 12.20 27.20
C MET A 95 14.49 11.81 26.38
N ALA A 96 14.61 12.39 25.19
CA ALA A 96 15.81 12.26 24.38
C ALA A 96 16.89 13.21 24.89
N GLU A 97 18.14 12.80 24.76
CA GLU A 97 19.29 13.67 25.02
C GLU A 97 19.44 14.68 23.88
N ALA A 98 19.50 15.96 24.22
CA ALA A 98 19.59 17.04 23.24
C ALA A 98 21.05 17.36 22.88
N PHE A 99 21.30 17.60 21.59
CA PHE A 99 22.57 18.00 21.01
C PHE A 99 22.40 19.28 20.19
N ALA A 100 23.53 19.92 19.87
CA ALA A 100 23.55 21.10 19.00
C ALA A 100 22.86 20.84 17.65
N GLY A 101 22.20 21.87 17.12
CA GLY A 101 21.52 21.78 15.83
C GLY A 101 20.15 21.09 15.86
N ASN A 102 19.48 21.04 17.02
CA ASN A 102 18.18 20.37 17.22
C ASN A 102 18.23 18.89 16.86
N VAL A 103 19.34 18.25 17.24
CA VAL A 103 19.57 16.82 17.11
C VAL A 103 19.30 16.19 18.47
N PHE A 104 18.57 15.08 18.47
CA PHE A 104 18.18 14.37 19.67
C PHE A 104 18.59 12.91 19.57
N ARG A 105 19.18 12.38 20.64
CA ARG A 105 19.50 10.95 20.76
C ARG A 105 18.47 10.27 21.66
N ILE A 106 17.86 9.22 21.11
CA ILE A 106 16.93 8.34 21.80
C ILE A 106 17.67 7.03 22.06
N GLU A 107 17.74 6.62 23.32
CA GLU A 107 18.29 5.33 23.72
C GLU A 107 17.17 4.47 24.31
N ILE A 108 16.88 3.36 23.65
CA ILE A 108 15.83 2.42 24.05
C ILE A 108 16.49 1.20 24.68
N PRO A 109 16.23 0.89 25.97
CA PRO A 109 16.68 -0.35 26.59
C PRO A 109 16.12 -1.58 25.86
N THR A 110 16.96 -2.59 25.64
CA THR A 110 16.56 -3.79 24.89
C THR A 110 16.15 -4.97 25.76
N ALA A 111 16.30 -4.86 27.08
CA ALA A 111 16.09 -5.95 28.04
C ALA A 111 14.69 -6.57 27.94
N ASP A 112 13.67 -5.74 27.72
CA ASP A 112 12.27 -6.17 27.66
C ASP A 112 11.72 -6.23 26.23
N LEU A 113 12.55 -5.96 25.21
CA LEU A 113 12.12 -6.01 23.82
C LEU A 113 12.02 -7.46 23.34
N LYS A 114 10.86 -7.80 22.80
CA LYS A 114 10.62 -9.06 22.10
C LYS A 114 10.95 -8.91 20.61
N PRO A 115 11.36 -9.98 19.93
CA PRO A 115 11.46 -9.99 18.47
C PRO A 115 10.21 -9.38 17.83
N GLY A 116 10.37 -8.33 17.00
CA GLY A 116 9.24 -7.57 16.49
C GLY A 116 9.58 -6.21 15.88
N PHE A 117 8.56 -5.53 15.39
CA PHE A 117 8.63 -4.14 14.95
C PHE A 117 8.05 -3.19 16.00
N TYR A 118 8.71 -2.04 16.14
CA TYR A 118 8.35 -1.02 17.11
C TYR A 118 8.29 0.36 16.49
N ASP A 119 7.35 1.19 16.95
CA ASP A 119 7.19 2.58 16.55
C ASP A 119 7.67 3.51 17.67
N VAL A 120 8.66 4.33 17.37
CA VAL A 120 9.11 5.45 18.21
C VAL A 120 8.34 6.68 17.80
N ARG A 121 7.47 7.18 18.67
CA ARG A 121 6.71 8.41 18.48
C ARG A 121 7.37 9.53 19.27
N VAL A 122 7.70 10.63 18.62
CA VAL A 122 8.41 11.77 19.22
C VAL A 122 7.54 13.01 19.23
N LYS A 123 7.70 13.83 20.28
CA LYS A 123 7.07 15.15 20.41
C LYS A 123 8.12 16.14 20.90
N LEU A 124 8.12 17.34 20.32
CA LEU A 124 8.99 18.41 20.81
C LEU A 124 8.43 19.01 22.10
N VAL A 125 9.35 19.35 23.00
CA VAL A 125 9.06 19.98 24.30
C VAL A 125 9.62 21.40 24.32
N GLY A 126 8.91 22.30 24.99
CA GLY A 126 9.30 23.70 25.17
C GLY A 126 9.49 24.45 23.85
N LEU A 127 8.54 24.27 22.93
CA LEU A 127 8.43 25.13 21.77
C LEU A 127 8.12 26.55 22.25
N GLY A 128 8.98 27.51 21.92
CA GLY A 128 8.68 28.92 22.14
C GLY A 128 7.33 29.30 21.52
N TYR A 129 6.56 30.13 22.23
CA TYR A 129 5.15 30.50 21.97
C TYR A 129 4.81 30.94 20.53
N ASP A 130 5.80 31.28 19.70
CA ASP A 130 5.58 31.92 18.38
C ASP A 130 5.45 30.97 17.17
N ARG A 131 5.50 29.63 17.31
CA ARG A 131 5.52 28.73 16.14
C ARG A 131 4.53 27.56 16.12
N ILE A 132 3.58 27.53 17.04
CA ILE A 132 2.42 26.62 16.98
C ILE A 132 1.52 26.95 15.77
N ALA A 133 1.68 28.13 15.17
CA ALA A 133 0.86 28.65 14.07
C ALA A 133 1.15 28.07 12.66
N LEU A 134 2.06 27.10 12.47
CA LEU A 134 2.35 26.58 11.12
C LEU A 134 1.46 25.41 10.67
N LEU A 135 0.58 24.90 11.53
CA LEU A 135 -0.40 23.87 11.19
C LEU A 135 -1.81 24.51 11.12
N HIS A 136 -2.03 25.36 10.12
CA HIS A 136 -3.38 25.82 9.78
C HIS A 136 -4.20 24.64 9.23
N ASP A 137 -5.32 24.32 9.90
CA ASP A 137 -6.36 23.49 9.29
C ASP A 137 -7.08 24.34 8.23
N ALA A 138 -6.81 24.03 6.96
CA ALA A 138 -7.39 24.73 5.81
C ALA A 138 -8.93 24.65 5.73
N LYS A 139 -9.59 23.78 6.52
CA LYS A 139 -11.06 23.64 6.52
C LYS A 139 -11.76 24.43 7.62
N SER A 140 -11.14 24.61 8.79
CA SER A 140 -11.82 25.20 9.96
C SER A 140 -11.35 26.61 10.32
N GLY A 141 -10.23 27.07 9.75
CA GLY A 141 -9.64 28.38 10.10
C GLY A 141 -9.14 28.48 11.55
N LYS A 142 -9.18 27.38 12.31
CA LYS A 142 -8.70 27.31 13.70
C LYS A 142 -7.29 26.73 13.71
N ALA A 143 -6.38 27.36 14.46
CA ALA A 143 -5.08 26.79 14.75
C ALA A 143 -5.26 25.51 15.60
N ARG A 144 -4.76 24.36 15.13
CA ARG A 144 -4.61 23.18 15.99
C ARG A 144 -3.35 23.33 16.82
N LEU A 145 -3.52 23.51 18.14
CA LEU A 145 -2.48 23.51 19.16
C LEU A 145 -1.97 22.08 19.45
N GLU A 146 -1.65 21.30 18.42
CA GLU A 146 -1.05 19.98 18.61
C GLU A 146 0.41 20.01 18.14
N ALA A 147 1.34 19.75 19.06
CA ALA A 147 2.75 19.65 18.73
C ALA A 147 2.96 18.58 17.65
N PRO A 148 3.79 18.86 16.62
CA PRO A 148 4.02 17.89 15.55
C PRO A 148 4.58 16.59 16.14
N VAL A 149 3.96 15.47 15.77
CA VAL A 149 4.36 14.13 16.18
C VAL A 149 5.17 13.51 15.05
N GLY A 150 6.42 13.14 15.31
CA GLY A 150 7.23 12.33 14.40
C GLY A 150 7.08 10.85 14.73
N VAL A 151 7.15 9.97 13.73
CA VAL A 151 7.13 8.52 13.93
C VAL A 151 8.28 7.88 13.15
N CYS A 152 9.01 6.98 13.81
CA CYS A 152 10.06 6.14 13.23
C CYS A 152 9.81 4.69 13.59
N THR A 153 10.02 3.76 12.66
CA THR A 153 9.84 2.33 12.91
C THR A 153 11.15 1.59 12.75
N PHE A 154 11.43 0.65 13.67
CA PHE A 154 12.60 -0.21 13.63
C PHE A 154 12.24 -1.67 13.93
N GLY A 155 13.05 -2.59 13.43
CA GLY A 155 12.96 -4.02 13.74
C GLY A 155 13.95 -4.41 14.83
N TRP A 156 13.48 -5.07 15.88
CA TRP A 156 14.31 -5.72 16.88
C TRP A 156 14.25 -7.22 16.68
N LYS A 157 15.40 -7.86 16.36
CA LYS A 157 15.50 -9.30 16.06
C LYS A 157 14.36 -9.81 15.16
N PRO A 158 14.08 -9.16 14.01
CA PRO A 158 12.93 -9.52 13.18
C PRO A 158 12.99 -10.97 12.67
N ASP A 159 14.19 -11.52 12.51
CA ASP A 159 14.40 -12.91 12.08
C ASP A 159 14.03 -13.94 13.17
N GLU A 160 13.91 -13.51 14.43
CA GLU A 160 13.47 -14.32 15.58
C GLU A 160 11.97 -14.14 15.87
N MET A 161 11.25 -13.37 15.04
CA MET A 161 9.80 -13.18 15.24
C MET A 161 9.11 -14.54 15.10
N PRO A 162 8.30 -14.95 16.09
CA PRO A 162 7.55 -16.18 15.96
C PRO A 162 6.58 -16.03 14.79
N ILE A 163 6.68 -16.94 13.82
CA ILE A 163 5.59 -17.20 12.90
C ILE A 163 4.54 -17.87 13.77
N VAL A 164 3.47 -17.15 14.10
CA VAL A 164 2.46 -17.70 14.99
C VAL A 164 1.86 -18.94 14.35
N ALA A 165 1.68 -20.00 15.13
CA ALA A 165 1.16 -21.26 14.63
C ALA A 165 -0.26 -21.03 14.09
N GLU A 166 -0.56 -21.64 12.94
CA GLU A 166 -1.88 -21.59 12.33
C GLU A 166 -2.98 -22.00 13.33
N SER A 167 -2.68 -22.91 14.25
CA SER A 167 -3.58 -23.39 15.31
C SER A 167 -4.06 -22.31 16.28
N ASP A 168 -3.32 -21.22 16.43
CA ASP A 168 -3.60 -20.22 17.48
C ASP A 168 -4.68 -19.22 17.03
N TYR A 169 -4.90 -19.10 15.71
CA TYR A 169 -5.81 -18.09 15.16
C TYR A 169 -6.63 -18.54 13.95
N ARG A 170 -6.31 -19.67 13.30
CA ARG A 170 -7.11 -20.16 12.19
C ARG A 170 -8.39 -20.80 12.70
N PRO A 171 -9.54 -20.31 12.25
CA PRO A 171 -10.82 -20.91 12.58
C PRO A 171 -10.98 -22.33 12.05
N LYS A 172 -11.69 -23.17 12.80
CA LYS A 172 -11.95 -24.56 12.40
C LYS A 172 -12.69 -24.67 11.06
N ASP A 173 -13.53 -23.69 10.74
CA ASP A 173 -14.36 -23.63 9.55
C ASP A 173 -13.83 -22.69 8.46
N PHE A 174 -12.60 -22.19 8.58
CA PHE A 174 -12.00 -21.25 7.62
C PHE A 174 -12.05 -21.77 6.18
N ASP A 175 -11.62 -23.02 5.94
CA ASP A 175 -11.63 -23.62 4.61
C ASP A 175 -13.04 -23.80 4.06
N ALA A 176 -13.96 -24.28 4.90
CA ALA A 176 -15.34 -24.49 4.52
C ALA A 176 -16.02 -23.16 4.15
N PHE A 177 -15.74 -22.10 4.91
CA PHE A 177 -16.25 -20.75 4.65
C PHE A 177 -15.78 -20.22 3.30
N TRP A 178 -14.47 -20.26 3.01
CA TRP A 178 -13.95 -19.74 1.75
C TRP A 178 -14.32 -20.61 0.56
N LYS A 179 -14.40 -21.94 0.74
CA LYS A 179 -14.94 -22.84 -0.28
C LYS A 179 -16.38 -22.47 -0.62
N SER A 180 -17.25 -22.29 0.38
CA SER A 180 -18.64 -21.86 0.17
C SER A 180 -18.69 -20.51 -0.56
N ALA A 181 -17.91 -19.53 -0.13
CA ALA A 181 -17.87 -18.21 -0.77
C ALA A 181 -17.43 -18.28 -2.25
N MET A 182 -16.50 -19.19 -2.57
CA MET A 182 -16.04 -19.46 -3.94
C MET A 182 -17.10 -20.16 -4.79
N ASP A 183 -17.75 -21.18 -4.25
CA ASP A 183 -18.83 -21.90 -4.93
C ASP A 183 -20.01 -20.95 -5.21
N GLU A 184 -20.36 -20.10 -4.24
CA GLU A 184 -21.41 -19.08 -4.37
C GLU A 184 -21.14 -18.12 -5.55
N TYR A 185 -19.94 -17.52 -5.65
CA TYR A 185 -19.69 -16.59 -6.76
C TYR A 185 -19.46 -17.29 -8.09
N ARG A 186 -18.97 -18.54 -8.11
CA ARG A 186 -18.76 -19.30 -9.35
C ARG A 186 -20.08 -19.73 -9.99
N ALA A 187 -21.15 -19.86 -9.21
CA ALA A 187 -22.50 -20.11 -9.72
C ALA A 187 -23.09 -18.93 -10.50
N ILE A 188 -22.60 -17.71 -10.27
CA ILE A 188 -22.97 -16.53 -11.06
C ILE A 188 -22.24 -16.64 -12.41
N PRO A 189 -22.89 -16.44 -13.57
CA PRO A 189 -22.20 -16.39 -14.86
C PRO A 189 -21.12 -15.30 -14.88
N LEU A 190 -19.99 -15.54 -15.56
CA LEU A 190 -18.91 -14.54 -15.62
C LEU A 190 -19.37 -13.24 -16.29
N ASP A 191 -20.25 -13.35 -17.30
CA ASP A 191 -20.76 -12.22 -18.07
C ASP A 191 -19.63 -11.25 -18.46
N LEU A 192 -18.57 -11.84 -19.05
CA LEU A 192 -17.40 -11.12 -19.52
C LEU A 192 -17.80 -10.30 -20.76
N ARG A 193 -17.59 -8.99 -20.69
CA ARG A 193 -17.92 -8.03 -21.76
C ARG A 193 -16.68 -7.29 -22.20
N ILE A 194 -16.55 -7.10 -23.50
CA ILE A 194 -15.56 -6.20 -24.09
C ILE A 194 -16.18 -4.81 -24.08
N GLU A 195 -15.66 -3.93 -23.22
CA GLU A 195 -16.12 -2.55 -23.06
C GLU A 195 -15.44 -1.61 -24.06
N GLU A 196 -14.20 -1.91 -24.41
CA GLU A 196 -13.44 -1.23 -25.46
C GLU A 196 -12.83 -2.28 -26.37
N LYS A 197 -12.96 -2.10 -27.68
CA LYS A 197 -12.47 -3.07 -28.67
C LYS A 197 -10.93 -3.19 -28.62
N PRO A 198 -10.37 -4.37 -28.93
CA PRO A 198 -8.93 -4.56 -29.06
C PRO A 198 -8.26 -3.55 -29.99
N ARG A 199 -7.21 -2.91 -29.48
CA ARG A 199 -6.30 -2.05 -30.23
C ARG A 199 -4.89 -2.61 -30.16
N THR A 200 -4.16 -2.53 -31.27
CA THR A 200 -2.72 -2.84 -31.31
C THR A 200 -1.92 -1.59 -30.94
N PHE A 201 -0.89 -1.78 -30.12
CA PHE A 201 0.10 -0.79 -29.72
C PHE A 201 1.47 -1.21 -30.26
N THR A 202 2.18 -0.30 -30.91
CA THR A 202 3.56 -0.50 -31.36
C THR A 202 4.56 -0.31 -30.22
N GLY A 203 5.79 -0.77 -30.39
CA GLY A 203 6.87 -0.56 -29.41
C GLY A 203 7.04 0.92 -29.03
N GLU A 204 7.01 1.82 -30.01
CA GLU A 204 7.11 3.27 -29.79
C GLU A 204 5.92 3.85 -29.00
N GLU A 205 4.71 3.37 -29.26
CA GLU A 205 3.52 3.77 -28.50
C GLU A 205 3.59 3.25 -27.06
N ILE A 206 4.10 2.04 -26.86
CA ILE A 206 4.31 1.46 -25.53
C ILE A 206 5.35 2.27 -24.76
N ASP A 207 6.47 2.63 -25.38
CA ASP A 207 7.51 3.45 -24.73
C ASP A 207 6.98 4.82 -24.32
N ARG A 208 6.20 5.47 -25.19
CA ARG A 208 5.55 6.74 -24.89
C ARG A 208 4.55 6.60 -23.74
N TYR A 209 3.68 5.59 -23.80
CA TYR A 209 2.70 5.31 -22.76
C TYR A 209 3.36 5.04 -21.41
N ASN A 210 4.46 4.28 -21.41
CA ASN A 210 5.21 3.94 -20.22
C ASN A 210 5.76 5.17 -19.49
N MET A 211 6.24 6.16 -20.26
CA MET A 211 6.73 7.43 -19.73
C MET A 211 5.60 8.34 -19.24
N GLU A 212 4.54 8.49 -20.03
CA GLU A 212 3.48 9.48 -19.80
C GLU A 212 2.41 9.01 -18.79
N CYS A 213 2.13 7.71 -18.77
CA CYS A 213 0.97 7.14 -18.06
C CYS A 213 1.35 6.06 -17.04
N ALA A 214 2.38 5.25 -17.30
CA ALA A 214 2.78 4.15 -16.40
C ALA A 214 3.93 4.51 -15.44
N CYS A 215 4.48 5.73 -15.55
CA CYS A 215 5.59 6.23 -14.73
C CYS A 215 6.84 5.33 -14.73
N LEU A 216 7.11 4.64 -15.85
CA LEU A 216 8.34 3.86 -16.03
C LEU A 216 9.44 4.78 -16.57
N PRO A 217 10.68 4.67 -16.07
CA PRO A 217 11.79 5.49 -16.55
C PRO A 217 12.18 5.12 -18.00
N PRO A 218 12.80 6.04 -18.75
CA PRO A 218 13.10 5.84 -20.17
C PRO A 218 14.07 4.67 -20.45
N ASN A 219 14.88 4.29 -19.46
CA ASN A 219 15.84 3.19 -19.56
C ASN A 219 15.38 1.93 -18.80
N PHE A 220 14.07 1.78 -18.60
CA PHE A 220 13.52 0.57 -17.99
C PHE A 220 13.57 -0.58 -19.00
N ASP A 221 14.55 -1.46 -18.84
CA ASP A 221 14.71 -2.66 -19.64
C ASP A 221 14.91 -3.89 -18.75
N PRO A 222 13.83 -4.58 -18.34
CA PRO A 222 13.98 -5.88 -17.73
C PRO A 222 14.46 -6.86 -18.79
N ALA A 223 15.57 -7.56 -18.50
CA ALA A 223 16.14 -8.54 -19.42
C ALA A 223 15.09 -9.54 -19.92
N GLY A 224 15.09 -9.85 -21.22
CA GLY A 224 14.17 -10.82 -21.82
C GLY A 224 13.80 -10.50 -23.28
N THR A 225 12.98 -11.35 -23.88
CA THR A 225 12.42 -11.11 -25.22
C THR A 225 11.31 -10.06 -25.15
N LYS A 226 11.42 -9.04 -25.99
CA LYS A 226 10.39 -8.00 -26.14
C LYS A 226 9.56 -8.24 -27.39
N PHE A 227 8.24 -8.23 -27.24
CA PHE A 227 7.32 -8.20 -28.37
C PHE A 227 7.11 -6.76 -28.83
N ASN A 228 7.31 -6.50 -30.13
CA ASN A 228 7.18 -5.15 -30.69
C ASN A 228 5.73 -4.67 -30.83
N GLU A 229 4.76 -5.58 -30.71
CA GLU A 229 3.35 -5.26 -30.79
C GLU A 229 2.58 -5.95 -29.66
N VAL A 230 1.70 -5.18 -29.02
CA VAL A 230 0.81 -5.63 -27.94
C VAL A 230 -0.62 -5.30 -28.30
N VAL A 231 -1.56 -6.19 -28.01
CA VAL A 231 -3.00 -5.93 -28.13
C VAL A 231 -3.55 -5.61 -26.75
N SER A 232 -4.28 -4.49 -26.61
CA SER A 232 -4.95 -4.13 -25.35
C SER A 232 -6.40 -3.69 -25.57
N TYR A 233 -7.25 -3.99 -24.60
CA TYR A 233 -8.68 -3.70 -24.57
C TYR A 233 -9.18 -3.61 -23.14
N LYS A 234 -10.39 -3.09 -22.99
CA LYS A 234 -11.09 -2.99 -21.72
C LYS A 234 -12.11 -4.10 -21.62
N VAL A 235 -12.18 -4.75 -20.47
CA VAL A 235 -13.22 -5.71 -20.14
C VAL A 235 -13.94 -5.33 -18.87
N SER A 236 -15.13 -5.89 -18.70
CA SER A 236 -15.77 -5.97 -17.40
C SER A 236 -16.42 -7.34 -17.21
N PHE A 237 -16.60 -7.75 -15.96
CA PHE A 237 -17.25 -9.02 -15.63
C PHE A 237 -18.09 -8.89 -14.36
N ALA A 238 -19.03 -9.82 -14.18
CA ALA A 238 -19.94 -9.83 -13.05
C ALA A 238 -19.17 -9.97 -11.72
N GLY A 239 -19.44 -9.02 -10.81
CA GLY A 239 -19.06 -9.09 -9.42
C GLY A 239 -20.01 -9.98 -8.62
N PRO A 240 -19.54 -10.52 -7.49
CA PRO A 240 -20.28 -11.47 -6.65
C PRO A 240 -21.39 -10.83 -5.79
N ASP A 241 -21.56 -9.52 -5.89
CA ASP A 241 -22.44 -8.63 -5.13
C ASP A 241 -23.43 -7.86 -6.03
N GLY A 242 -23.58 -8.30 -7.29
CA GLY A 242 -24.43 -7.67 -8.29
C GLY A 242 -23.80 -6.48 -9.03
N GLY A 243 -22.61 -6.02 -8.60
CA GLY A 243 -21.84 -5.01 -9.32
C GLY A 243 -20.98 -5.60 -10.44
N ARG A 244 -20.10 -4.79 -11.02
CA ARG A 244 -19.09 -5.24 -12.00
C ARG A 244 -17.67 -5.00 -11.50
N VAL A 245 -16.73 -5.72 -12.08
CA VAL A 245 -15.29 -5.45 -11.99
C VAL A 245 -14.81 -5.08 -13.38
N TYR A 246 -14.02 -4.02 -13.48
CA TYR A 246 -13.47 -3.52 -14.75
C TYR A 246 -11.98 -3.81 -14.81
N ALA A 247 -11.44 -4.04 -16.00
CA ALA A 247 -10.03 -4.31 -16.18
C ALA A 247 -9.50 -3.83 -17.53
N TRP A 248 -8.23 -3.42 -17.55
CA TRP A 248 -7.44 -3.41 -18.77
C TRP A 248 -6.82 -4.79 -18.97
N VAL A 249 -6.94 -5.33 -20.17
CA VAL A 249 -6.22 -6.54 -20.58
C VAL A 249 -5.20 -6.13 -21.64
N ALA A 250 -4.01 -6.71 -21.57
CA ALA A 250 -2.97 -6.57 -22.59
C ALA A 250 -2.29 -7.92 -22.82
N ARG A 251 -1.96 -8.23 -24.07
CA ARG A 251 -1.29 -9.47 -24.46
C ARG A 251 -0.31 -9.25 -25.62
N PRO A 252 0.75 -10.07 -25.73
CA PRO A 252 1.60 -10.09 -26.92
C PRO A 252 0.75 -10.30 -28.16
N LYS A 253 1.08 -9.58 -29.25
CA LYS A 253 0.57 -9.93 -30.58
C LYS A 253 1.42 -11.07 -31.13
N ALA A 254 1.20 -12.26 -30.58
CA ALA A 254 1.89 -13.49 -30.94
C ALA A 254 0.93 -14.68 -30.85
N GLU A 255 1.27 -15.77 -31.54
CA GLU A 255 0.55 -17.04 -31.45
C GLU A 255 0.93 -17.81 -30.18
N GLY A 256 0.01 -18.64 -29.70
CA GLY A 256 0.22 -19.54 -28.56
C GLY A 256 -0.32 -19.01 -27.23
N VAL A 257 0.06 -19.71 -26.16
CA VAL A 257 -0.32 -19.40 -24.78
C VAL A 257 0.84 -18.78 -24.02
N HIS A 258 0.52 -17.79 -23.19
CA HIS A 258 1.50 -16.98 -22.47
C HIS A 258 1.23 -17.06 -20.96
N PRO A 259 2.26 -16.96 -20.10
CA PRO A 259 2.06 -16.85 -18.66
C PRO A 259 1.15 -15.66 -18.36
N ALA A 260 0.32 -15.77 -17.34
CA ALA A 260 -0.67 -14.74 -17.01
C ALA A 260 -0.24 -13.93 -15.78
N LEU A 261 -0.53 -12.63 -15.80
CA LEU A 261 -0.22 -11.72 -14.69
C LEU A 261 -1.45 -10.88 -14.34
N LEU A 262 -1.89 -10.99 -13.09
CA LEU A 262 -2.99 -10.21 -12.56
C LEU A 262 -2.46 -9.13 -11.60
N VAL A 263 -2.78 -7.87 -11.89
CA VAL A 263 -2.36 -6.71 -11.10
C VAL A 263 -3.55 -6.19 -10.30
N TYR A 264 -3.43 -6.19 -8.97
CA TYR A 264 -4.44 -5.67 -8.06
C TYR A 264 -4.17 -4.22 -7.66
N PRO A 265 -5.23 -3.40 -7.47
CA PRO A 265 -5.08 -1.98 -7.20
C PRO A 265 -4.73 -1.71 -5.73
N GLY A 266 -4.09 -0.57 -5.50
CA GLY A 266 -4.05 0.05 -4.17
C GLY A 266 -5.43 0.57 -3.77
N ALA A 267 -5.60 0.91 -2.49
CA ALA A 267 -6.84 1.53 -2.02
C ALA A 267 -7.01 2.90 -2.68
N GLY A 268 -8.20 3.19 -3.17
CA GLY A 268 -8.49 4.45 -3.84
C GLY A 268 -9.42 4.27 -5.05
N THR A 269 -9.76 5.42 -5.62
CA THR A 269 -10.70 5.55 -6.75
C THR A 269 -9.99 6.03 -8.00
N GLY A 270 -8.66 5.90 -8.05
CA GLY A 270 -7.86 6.29 -9.20
C GLY A 270 -7.91 5.26 -10.32
N GLY A 271 -7.77 5.74 -11.55
CA GLY A 271 -7.68 4.92 -12.74
C GLY A 271 -6.54 3.90 -12.69
N ARG A 272 -6.64 2.91 -13.56
CA ARG A 272 -5.68 1.82 -13.74
C ARG A 272 -4.95 2.02 -15.06
N PRO A 273 -3.62 1.84 -15.10
CA PRO A 273 -2.89 1.85 -16.36
C PRO A 273 -3.16 0.57 -17.16
N ARG A 274 -2.97 0.63 -18.48
CA ARG A 274 -2.88 -0.57 -19.31
C ARG A 274 -1.57 -1.28 -19.00
N PRO A 275 -1.57 -2.62 -18.79
CA PRO A 275 -0.35 -3.36 -18.48
C PRO A 275 0.45 -3.70 -19.76
N LEU A 276 0.73 -2.68 -20.59
CA LEU A 276 1.37 -2.84 -21.90
C LEU A 276 2.79 -3.38 -21.77
N ASP A 277 3.55 -2.92 -20.78
CA ASP A 277 4.93 -3.35 -20.58
C ASP A 277 5.02 -4.81 -20.14
N GLN A 278 4.11 -5.25 -19.26
CA GLN A 278 4.02 -6.64 -18.85
C GLN A 278 3.70 -7.53 -20.05
N ALA A 279 2.77 -7.09 -20.91
CA ALA A 279 2.46 -7.79 -22.15
C ALA A 279 3.62 -7.80 -23.13
N ARG A 280 4.36 -6.69 -23.26
CA ARG A 280 5.58 -6.62 -24.08
C ARG A 280 6.65 -7.61 -23.64
N HIS A 281 6.70 -7.96 -22.36
CA HIS A 281 7.61 -8.97 -21.79
C HIS A 281 6.98 -10.37 -21.72
N GLY A 282 5.92 -10.62 -22.50
CA GLY A 282 5.42 -11.96 -22.76
C GLY A 282 4.30 -12.45 -21.85
N TYR A 283 3.68 -11.59 -21.03
CA TYR A 283 2.54 -11.96 -20.19
C TYR A 283 1.19 -11.66 -20.85
N VAL A 284 0.18 -12.50 -20.61
CA VAL A 284 -1.21 -12.02 -20.67
C VAL A 284 -1.47 -11.28 -19.37
N ALA A 285 -1.48 -9.95 -19.42
CA ALA A 285 -1.56 -9.12 -18.25
C ALA A 285 -2.95 -8.48 -18.12
N MET A 286 -3.50 -8.50 -16.90
CA MET A 286 -4.76 -7.85 -16.58
C MET A 286 -4.61 -6.97 -15.34
N ASP A 287 -4.91 -5.68 -15.46
CA ASP A 287 -4.92 -4.72 -14.36
C ASP A 287 -6.38 -4.38 -14.00
N VAL A 288 -6.79 -4.74 -12.77
CA VAL A 288 -8.19 -4.71 -12.36
C VAL A 288 -8.53 -3.54 -11.45
N GLN A 289 -9.77 -3.07 -11.56
CA GLN A 289 -10.41 -2.16 -10.63
C GLN A 289 -11.48 -2.91 -9.82
N VAL A 290 -11.06 -3.52 -8.70
CA VAL A 290 -11.96 -4.35 -7.87
C VAL A 290 -13.05 -3.54 -7.19
N HIS A 291 -12.91 -2.21 -7.10
CA HIS A 291 -13.90 -1.35 -6.46
C HIS A 291 -15.12 -1.01 -7.35
N GLY A 292 -15.28 -1.69 -8.49
CA GLY A 292 -16.37 -1.50 -9.47
C GLY A 292 -16.52 -0.09 -9.99
N LEU A 293 -15.43 0.65 -9.93
CA LEU A 293 -15.23 1.84 -10.72
C LEU A 293 -14.63 1.43 -12.06
N ASP A 294 -14.82 2.29 -13.04
CA ASP A 294 -14.16 2.16 -14.32
C ASP A 294 -12.62 2.20 -14.16
N VAL A 295 -11.88 1.50 -15.02
CA VAL A 295 -10.40 1.61 -15.06
C VAL A 295 -9.91 2.98 -15.50
N GLU A 296 -10.77 3.84 -16.04
CA GLU A 296 -10.46 5.22 -16.45
C GLU A 296 -10.95 6.27 -15.44
N CYS A 297 -11.39 5.87 -14.25
CA CYS A 297 -11.90 6.81 -13.25
C CYS A 297 -10.86 7.89 -12.85
N ASP A 298 -11.34 9.11 -12.63
CA ASP A 298 -10.50 10.30 -12.42
C ASP A 298 -10.03 10.50 -10.97
N GLY A 299 -10.26 9.52 -10.08
CA GLY A 299 -9.93 9.64 -8.67
C GLY A 299 -10.97 10.39 -7.83
N LYS A 300 -12.04 10.95 -8.42
CA LYS A 300 -13.04 11.76 -7.69
C LYS A 300 -14.35 11.02 -7.44
N ALA A 301 -14.56 9.91 -8.14
CA ALA A 301 -15.73 9.07 -7.92
C ALA A 301 -15.80 8.62 -6.47
N LYS A 302 -17.02 8.56 -5.91
CA LYS A 302 -17.27 7.79 -4.70
C LYS A 302 -17.36 6.33 -5.09
N TYR A 303 -16.90 5.43 -4.24
CA TYR A 303 -17.11 4.02 -4.52
C TYR A 303 -18.62 3.70 -4.50
N PRO A 304 -19.10 2.76 -5.32
CA PRO A 304 -20.53 2.51 -5.45
C PRO A 304 -21.19 1.92 -4.18
N TRP A 305 -20.40 1.32 -3.29
CA TRP A 305 -20.85 0.66 -2.04
C TRP A 305 -20.26 1.26 -0.76
N TYR A 306 -19.46 2.32 -0.89
CA TYR A 306 -18.73 2.88 0.25
C TYR A 306 -19.56 3.94 0.94
N ASN A 307 -20.55 3.47 1.68
CA ASN A 307 -21.17 4.25 2.75
C ASN A 307 -20.58 3.90 4.12
N ALA A 308 -19.67 2.92 4.20
CA ALA A 308 -18.96 2.51 5.41
C ALA A 308 -17.45 2.79 5.28
N PRO A 309 -16.79 3.36 6.31
CA PRO A 309 -15.32 3.48 6.36
C PRO A 309 -14.64 2.11 6.21
N LEU A 310 -13.53 2.05 5.45
CA LEU A 310 -12.74 0.82 5.16
C LEU A 310 -12.42 -0.03 6.39
N ASP A 311 -12.36 0.61 7.56
CA ASP A 311 -11.86 0.02 8.79
C ASP A 311 -12.68 0.45 10.03
N THR A 312 -13.95 0.89 9.90
CA THR A 312 -14.78 1.03 11.10
C THR A 312 -15.23 -0.33 11.57
N PHE A 313 -14.49 -0.85 12.53
CA PHE A 313 -15.00 -1.76 13.54
C PHE A 313 -16.11 -1.04 14.31
N SER A 314 -17.31 -0.97 13.75
CA SER A 314 -18.48 -0.71 14.57
C SER A 314 -18.78 -1.98 15.36
N SER A 315 -19.36 -1.83 16.54
CA SER A 315 -19.92 -2.93 17.34
C SER A 315 -21.08 -3.66 16.65
N GLU A 316 -21.32 -3.41 15.36
CA GLU A 316 -22.44 -3.91 14.55
C GLU A 316 -22.00 -4.96 13.52
N ILE A 317 -20.70 -5.29 13.42
CA ILE A 317 -20.23 -6.38 12.56
C ILE A 317 -20.61 -7.71 13.23
N LEU A 318 -21.63 -8.38 12.70
CA LEU A 318 -22.16 -9.64 13.24
C LEU A 318 -21.60 -10.86 12.49
N SER A 319 -21.01 -10.67 11.31
CA SER A 319 -20.44 -11.74 10.48
C SER A 319 -19.23 -11.28 9.66
N PRO A 320 -18.24 -12.16 9.36
CA PRO A 320 -17.18 -11.88 8.40
C PRO A 320 -17.70 -11.47 7.00
N LYS A 321 -18.92 -11.90 6.63
CA LYS A 321 -19.57 -11.55 5.35
C LYS A 321 -19.98 -10.08 5.27
N ASP A 322 -20.14 -9.41 6.42
CA ASP A 322 -20.54 -8.00 6.50
C ASP A 322 -19.36 -7.05 6.26
N LEU A 323 -18.13 -7.57 6.27
CA LEU A 323 -16.92 -6.81 6.02
C LEU A 323 -16.80 -6.44 4.54
N VAL A 324 -16.44 -5.18 4.27
CA VAL A 324 -16.12 -4.72 2.89
C VAL A 324 -15.07 -5.60 2.21
N TRP A 325 -14.13 -6.13 3.00
CA TRP A 325 -13.06 -7.01 2.52
C TRP A 325 -13.58 -8.34 1.98
N TYR A 326 -14.71 -8.86 2.49
CA TYR A 326 -15.30 -10.10 1.98
C TYR A 326 -15.61 -10.00 0.49
N ASN A 327 -16.28 -8.92 0.07
CA ASN A 327 -16.59 -8.69 -1.33
C ASN A 327 -15.36 -8.31 -2.15
N LEU A 328 -14.41 -7.54 -1.60
CA LEU A 328 -13.14 -7.24 -2.30
C LEU A 328 -12.34 -8.52 -2.60
N TYR A 329 -12.27 -9.47 -1.67
CA TYR A 329 -11.61 -10.75 -1.88
C TYR A 329 -12.31 -11.60 -2.93
N ARG A 330 -13.65 -11.71 -2.86
CA ARG A 330 -14.43 -12.45 -3.86
C ARG A 330 -14.28 -11.83 -5.26
N ARG A 331 -14.26 -10.49 -5.37
CA ARG A 331 -14.00 -9.77 -6.63
C ARG A 331 -12.58 -10.02 -7.15
N ALA A 332 -11.59 -10.05 -6.26
CA ALA A 332 -10.21 -10.35 -6.62
C ALA A 332 -10.03 -11.81 -7.09
N LEU A 333 -10.68 -12.77 -6.42
CA LEU A 333 -10.72 -14.17 -6.85
C LEU A 333 -11.45 -14.33 -8.19
N ARG A 334 -12.55 -13.60 -8.39
CA ARG A 334 -13.30 -13.60 -9.65
C ARG A 334 -12.47 -13.09 -10.83
N ALA A 335 -11.54 -12.16 -10.59
CA ALA A 335 -10.60 -11.73 -11.60
C ALA A 335 -9.65 -12.85 -12.07
N VAL A 336 -9.36 -13.86 -11.23
CA VAL A 336 -8.60 -15.05 -11.67
C VAL A 336 -9.40 -15.84 -12.69
N ASP A 337 -10.72 -15.99 -12.50
CA ASP A 337 -11.59 -16.64 -13.48
C ASP A 337 -11.60 -15.89 -14.82
N ALA A 338 -11.70 -14.56 -14.77
CA ALA A 338 -11.68 -13.71 -15.96
C ALA A 338 -10.36 -13.82 -16.72
N LEU A 339 -9.23 -13.80 -16.02
CA LEU A 339 -7.91 -13.96 -16.64
C LEU A 339 -7.73 -15.36 -17.23
N ALA A 340 -8.16 -16.40 -16.52
CA ALA A 340 -8.06 -17.78 -16.99
C ALA A 340 -8.99 -18.08 -18.18
N ALA A 341 -10.03 -17.27 -18.40
CA ALA A 341 -10.92 -17.37 -19.55
C ALA A 341 -10.35 -16.70 -20.81
N GLU A 342 -9.27 -15.92 -20.71
CA GLU A 342 -8.62 -15.31 -21.86
C GLU A 342 -7.95 -16.40 -22.72
N PRO A 343 -8.29 -16.55 -24.02
CA PRO A 343 -7.89 -17.72 -24.82
C PRO A 343 -6.37 -17.96 -24.92
N CYS A 344 -5.55 -16.91 -24.84
CA CYS A 344 -4.09 -17.03 -24.90
C CYS A 344 -3.42 -17.00 -23.52
N ALA A 345 -4.19 -17.00 -22.42
CA ALA A 345 -3.65 -17.10 -21.08
C ALA A 345 -3.40 -18.56 -20.70
N ASP A 346 -2.20 -18.85 -20.22
CA ASP A 346 -1.88 -20.14 -19.63
C ASP A 346 -2.40 -20.21 -18.20
N ALA A 347 -3.56 -20.86 -18.02
CA ALA A 347 -4.21 -21.02 -16.73
C ALA A 347 -3.39 -21.81 -15.69
N ASN A 348 -2.31 -22.50 -16.10
CA ASN A 348 -1.39 -23.18 -15.19
C ASN A 348 -0.19 -22.32 -14.78
N ARG A 349 -0.01 -21.13 -15.37
CA ARG A 349 1.07 -20.18 -15.08
C ARG A 349 0.52 -18.79 -14.77
N ILE A 350 -0.38 -18.71 -13.79
CA ILE A 350 -0.93 -17.43 -13.31
C ILE A 350 -0.07 -16.89 -12.17
N SER A 351 0.26 -15.61 -12.25
CA SER A 351 0.91 -14.84 -11.18
C SER A 351 0.05 -13.64 -10.78
N VAL A 352 0.18 -13.22 -9.52
CA VAL A 352 -0.54 -12.06 -8.97
C VAL A 352 0.44 -11.05 -8.38
N CYS A 353 0.17 -9.75 -8.53
CA CYS A 353 0.97 -8.72 -7.88
C CYS A 353 0.12 -7.50 -7.49
N GLY A 354 0.67 -6.66 -6.61
CA GLY A 354 0.05 -5.40 -6.22
C GLY A 354 0.72 -4.75 -5.03
N GLY A 355 0.46 -3.45 -4.86
CA GLY A 355 0.98 -2.63 -3.77
C GLY A 355 -0.08 -2.32 -2.71
N SER A 356 0.29 -2.29 -1.43
CA SER A 356 -0.60 -1.88 -0.33
C SER A 356 -1.84 -2.78 -0.25
N GLN A 357 -3.04 -2.28 -0.53
CA GLN A 357 -4.24 -3.10 -0.69
C GLN A 357 -4.03 -4.22 -1.73
N GLY A 358 -3.42 -3.91 -2.88
CA GLY A 358 -3.15 -4.89 -3.92
C GLY A 358 -2.19 -5.99 -3.47
N GLY A 359 -1.26 -5.66 -2.56
CA GLY A 359 -0.39 -6.64 -1.92
C GLY A 359 -1.17 -7.60 -1.01
N ARG A 360 -2.12 -7.05 -0.23
CA ARG A 360 -3.05 -7.86 0.59
C ARG A 360 -3.90 -8.79 -0.27
N LEU A 361 -4.47 -8.27 -1.36
CA LEU A 361 -5.25 -9.06 -2.31
C LEU A 361 -4.41 -10.17 -2.95
N SER A 362 -3.17 -9.87 -3.34
CA SER A 362 -2.23 -10.84 -3.91
C SER A 362 -1.97 -12.01 -2.97
N ILE A 363 -1.72 -11.74 -1.68
CA ILE A 363 -1.49 -12.78 -0.66
C ILE A 363 -2.74 -13.66 -0.50
N VAL A 364 -3.91 -13.05 -0.31
CA VAL A 364 -5.17 -13.77 -0.07
C VAL A 364 -5.59 -14.61 -1.27
N VAL A 365 -5.46 -14.06 -2.48
CA VAL A 365 -5.82 -14.80 -3.70
C VAL A 365 -4.87 -15.97 -3.90
N ALA A 366 -3.56 -15.78 -3.69
CA ALA A 366 -2.59 -16.86 -3.78
C ALA A 366 -2.80 -17.95 -2.73
N SER A 367 -3.36 -17.62 -1.56
CA SER A 367 -3.66 -18.62 -0.53
C SER A 367 -4.97 -19.38 -0.76
N LEU A 368 -5.89 -18.84 -1.56
CA LEU A 368 -7.24 -19.41 -1.77
C LEU A 368 -7.42 -20.08 -3.15
N ASP A 369 -6.65 -19.70 -4.17
CA ASP A 369 -6.79 -20.24 -5.53
C ASP A 369 -5.51 -20.93 -6.03
N SER A 370 -5.57 -22.25 -6.16
CA SER A 370 -4.42 -23.09 -6.54
C SER A 370 -3.91 -22.88 -7.98
N ARG A 371 -4.63 -22.13 -8.82
CA ARG A 371 -4.14 -21.76 -10.17
C ARG A 371 -3.02 -20.73 -10.08
N VAL A 372 -2.96 -19.94 -9.01
CA VAL A 372 -1.89 -18.96 -8.78
C VAL A 372 -0.62 -19.68 -8.37
N LYS A 373 0.46 -19.49 -9.16
CA LYS A 373 1.76 -20.15 -8.96
C LYS A 373 2.82 -19.23 -8.38
N ALA A 374 2.62 -17.92 -8.46
CA ALA A 374 3.53 -16.92 -7.91
C ALA A 374 2.76 -15.70 -7.43
N ALA A 375 3.22 -15.09 -6.33
CA ALA A 375 2.69 -13.85 -5.80
C ALA A 375 3.83 -12.86 -5.55
N VAL A 376 3.65 -11.61 -5.99
CA VAL A 376 4.59 -10.50 -5.74
C VAL A 376 3.86 -9.40 -4.96
N PRO A 377 3.63 -9.59 -3.64
CA PRO A 377 3.01 -8.57 -2.81
C PRO A 377 4.03 -7.48 -2.42
N CYS A 378 3.71 -6.23 -2.72
CA CYS A 378 4.54 -5.08 -2.37
C CYS A 378 3.88 -4.28 -1.24
N ILE A 379 4.63 -3.94 -0.18
CA ILE A 379 4.17 -3.08 0.93
C ILE A 379 2.74 -3.41 1.42
N ALA A 380 2.42 -4.71 1.52
CA ALA A 380 1.05 -5.20 1.65
C ALA A 380 0.37 -4.69 2.93
N ASN A 381 -0.78 -4.01 2.81
CA ASN A 381 -1.54 -3.47 3.94
C ASN A 381 -2.15 -4.59 4.78
N SER A 382 -1.97 -4.55 6.11
CA SER A 382 -2.64 -5.41 7.10
C SER A 382 -2.78 -6.88 6.68
N PRO A 383 -1.69 -7.63 6.45
CA PRO A 383 -1.74 -9.04 6.07
C PRO A 383 -2.38 -9.94 7.14
N ASN A 384 -2.57 -9.45 8.37
CA ASN A 384 -3.04 -10.22 9.53
C ASN A 384 -4.57 -10.19 9.76
N MET A 385 -5.39 -9.73 8.81
CA MET A 385 -6.79 -9.41 9.12
C MET A 385 -7.87 -10.50 8.95
N PRO A 386 -7.66 -11.67 8.29
CA PRO A 386 -8.73 -12.66 8.24
C PRO A 386 -9.03 -13.34 9.59
N HIS A 387 -8.12 -13.29 10.56
CA HIS A 387 -8.20 -14.11 11.78
C HIS A 387 -8.47 -13.34 13.08
N LEU A 388 -8.20 -12.02 13.12
CA LEU A 388 -8.38 -11.22 14.35
C LEU A 388 -9.85 -11.06 14.80
N TYR A 389 -10.81 -11.57 14.03
CA TYR A 389 -12.25 -11.37 14.26
C TYR A 389 -13.06 -12.67 14.20
N TRP A 390 -12.41 -13.83 14.34
CA TRP A 390 -13.10 -15.12 14.32
C TRP A 390 -13.29 -15.73 15.70
N THR A 391 -14.00 -15.02 16.56
CA THR A 391 -14.45 -15.53 17.85
C THR A 391 -15.94 -15.28 18.02
#